data_AF-A0AA96WZ60-F1
#
_entry.id   AF-A0AA96WZ60-F1
#
_cell.length_a   1.000
_cell.length_b   1.000
_cell.length_c   1.000
_cell.angle_alpha   90.00
_cell.angle_beta   90.00
_cell.angle_gamma   90.00
#
_symmetry.space_group_name_H-M   'P 1'
#
loop_
_entity.id
_entity.type
_entity.pdbx_description
1 polymer ?
#
loop_
_entity_poly.entity_id
_entity_poly.type
_entity_poly.pdbx_seq_one_letter_code
_entity_poly.pdbx_strand_id
1 'polypeptide(L)'
;MSLSGKQFIAGAILAMGIALSNAGQAFAASLTSRATLTADNHYGLFHGSSTGDRLNFVGRNEYGPNGSTGGYNWSHAETWDFTMDSNDYLYVVVWDDRSVDESWVGEFSFKDKDSKTYNLLSKPDAWEYVITQKGTNPGDWGHTPGNAELNWEISNANWISARSRGLNDGSTRPWGRISEVTQAAEFLNTTTNSSGDKRDNNRYTIFRTKLTVADVTDMPPAESVPEPASAAGLLALGAVGAYSARKRKAKAE
;
A
#
# COMPACT_ATOMS: atom_id res chain seq x y z
N MET A 1 5.61 27.37 -59.70
CA MET A 1 5.58 26.14 -58.89
C MET A 1 4.41 26.25 -57.92
N SER A 2 3.29 25.55 -58.19
CA SER A 2 2.10 25.61 -57.33
C SER A 2 2.23 24.60 -56.19
N LEU A 3 2.17 25.09 -54.95
CA LEU A 3 2.04 24.23 -53.77
C LEU A 3 0.56 23.82 -53.65
N SER A 4 0.31 22.54 -53.94
CA SER A 4 -0.98 21.86 -53.85
C SER A 4 -1.58 21.94 -52.44
N GLY A 5 -2.82 22.43 -52.34
CA GLY A 5 -3.58 22.61 -51.09
C GLY A 5 -3.88 21.34 -50.28
N LYS A 6 -3.38 20.17 -50.70
CA LYS A 6 -3.55 18.89 -49.99
C LYS A 6 -2.68 18.76 -48.73
N GLN A 7 -1.63 19.57 -48.57
CA GLN A 7 -0.75 19.51 -47.39
C GLN A 7 -1.31 20.21 -46.14
N PHE A 8 -2.29 21.11 -46.28
CA PHE A 8 -2.84 21.86 -45.14
C PHE A 8 -3.93 21.12 -44.34
N ILE A 9 -4.58 20.11 -44.94
CA ILE A 9 -5.63 19.33 -44.28
C ILE A 9 -5.02 18.25 -43.35
N ALA A 10 -3.83 17.73 -43.69
CA ALA A 10 -3.12 16.78 -42.85
C ALA A 10 -2.62 17.38 -41.52
N GLY A 11 -2.28 18.67 -41.48
CA GLY A 11 -1.80 19.35 -40.27
C GLY A 11 -2.90 19.64 -39.23
N ALA A 12 -4.15 19.86 -39.65
CA ALA A 12 -5.25 20.20 -38.74
C ALA A 12 -5.82 18.97 -38.01
N ILE A 13 -5.75 17.78 -38.61
CA ILE A 13 -6.21 16.52 -37.98
C ILE A 13 -5.18 16.02 -36.94
N LEU A 14 -3.89 16.34 -37.13
CA LEU A 14 -2.84 15.95 -36.19
C LEU A 14 -2.87 16.76 -34.88
N ALA A 15 -3.34 18.02 -34.91
CA ALA A 15 -3.40 18.88 -33.72
C ALA A 15 -4.62 18.58 -32.80
N MET A 16 -5.68 17.98 -33.33
CA MET A 16 -6.88 17.62 -32.55
C MET A 16 -6.73 16.27 -31.84
N GLY A 17 -5.83 15.39 -32.31
CA GLY A 17 -5.54 14.10 -31.68
C GLY A 17 -4.69 14.16 -30.41
N ILE A 18 -3.98 15.26 -30.16
CA ILE A 18 -3.08 15.42 -29.00
C ILE A 18 -3.80 16.05 -27.78
N ALA A 19 -5.00 16.62 -27.96
CA ALA A 19 -5.69 17.35 -26.91
C ALA A 19 -6.66 16.49 -26.06
N LEU A 20 -6.87 15.21 -26.39
CA LEU A 20 -7.85 14.33 -25.71
C LEU A 20 -7.21 13.25 -24.81
N SER A 21 -5.88 13.20 -24.68
CA SER A 21 -5.21 12.15 -23.87
C SER A 21 -4.76 12.59 -22.48
N ASN A 22 -4.98 13.84 -22.08
CA ASN A 22 -4.74 14.27 -20.70
C ASN A 22 -6.02 14.11 -19.86
N ALA A 23 -6.51 12.88 -19.72
CA ALA A 23 -7.33 12.57 -18.56
C ALA A 23 -6.39 12.70 -17.36
N GLY A 24 -6.52 13.80 -16.60
CA GLY A 24 -5.67 14.11 -15.45
C GLY A 24 -5.45 12.87 -14.59
N GLN A 25 -4.20 12.41 -14.53
CA GLN A 25 -3.82 11.35 -13.59
C GLN A 25 -4.05 11.93 -12.20
N ALA A 26 -5.05 11.40 -11.49
CA ALA A 26 -5.20 11.67 -10.07
C ALA A 26 -3.94 11.11 -9.39
N PHE A 27 -3.02 11.99 -9.00
CA PHE A 27 -1.86 11.60 -8.23
C PHE A 27 -2.36 11.14 -6.86
N ALA A 28 -1.97 9.92 -6.44
CA ALA A 28 -2.20 9.49 -5.08
C ALA A 28 -1.52 10.47 -4.12
N ALA A 29 -2.16 10.79 -2.99
CA ALA A 29 -1.56 11.69 -2.01
C ALA A 29 -0.43 10.95 -1.30
N SER A 30 0.78 11.52 -1.28
CA SER A 30 1.88 11.00 -0.46
C SER A 30 1.56 11.24 1.01
N LEU A 31 1.72 10.20 1.83
CA LEU A 31 1.48 10.20 3.27
C LEU A 31 2.80 10.09 4.03
N THR A 32 2.97 10.90 5.08
CA THR A 32 4.00 10.64 6.10
C THR A 32 3.43 9.63 7.08
N SER A 33 4.08 8.50 7.25
CA SER A 33 3.52 7.33 7.91
C SER A 33 4.42 6.87 9.05
N ARG A 34 3.79 6.42 10.14
CA ARG A 34 4.46 5.77 11.26
C ARG A 34 3.73 4.48 11.60
N ALA A 35 4.46 3.37 11.66
CA ALA A 35 3.97 2.08 12.13
C ALA A 35 4.66 1.71 13.44
N THR A 36 3.91 1.27 14.45
CA THR A 36 4.44 0.65 15.66
C THR A 36 3.79 -0.72 15.80
N LEU A 37 4.57 -1.78 15.69
CA LEU A 37 4.06 -3.15 15.65
C LEU A 37 5.05 -4.17 16.18
N THR A 38 4.54 -5.34 16.54
CA THR A 38 5.34 -6.50 16.92
C THR A 38 4.66 -7.80 16.48
N ALA A 39 5.41 -8.90 16.46
CA ALA A 39 4.91 -10.21 16.09
C ALA A 39 5.56 -11.33 16.92
N ASP A 40 4.81 -12.41 17.09
CA ASP A 40 5.25 -13.69 17.62
C ASP A 40 5.44 -14.65 16.43
N ASN A 41 6.64 -14.80 15.87
CA ASN A 41 7.95 -14.26 16.32
C ASN A 41 8.50 -13.12 15.46
N HIS A 42 8.13 -13.07 14.18
CA HIS A 42 8.79 -12.21 13.21
C HIS A 42 7.80 -11.55 12.26
N TYR A 43 8.15 -10.34 11.80
CA TYR A 43 7.43 -9.67 10.73
C TYR A 43 8.34 -8.97 9.72
N GLY A 44 7.78 -8.73 8.53
CA GLY A 44 8.24 -7.75 7.56
C GLY A 44 7.10 -6.83 7.18
N LEU A 45 7.34 -5.52 7.23
CA LEU A 45 6.39 -4.47 6.87
C LEU A 45 6.66 -3.98 5.46
N PHE A 46 5.61 -3.95 4.64
CA PHE A 46 5.66 -3.43 3.27
C PHE A 46 4.45 -2.54 3.00
N HIS A 47 4.55 -1.71 1.97
CA HIS A 47 3.40 -1.07 1.33
C HIS A 47 3.49 -1.18 -0.19
N GLY A 48 2.34 -1.16 -0.86
CA GLY A 48 2.33 -1.32 -2.30
C GLY A 48 0.97 -1.44 -2.96
N SER A 49 0.96 -1.83 -4.24
CA SER A 49 -0.25 -2.06 -5.01
C SER A 49 -1.06 -3.26 -4.49
N SER A 50 -2.33 -3.37 -4.87
CA SER A 50 -3.19 -4.50 -4.50
C SER A 50 -2.73 -5.85 -5.06
N THR A 51 -1.93 -5.85 -6.13
CA THR A 51 -1.41 -7.06 -6.78
C THR A 51 -0.01 -7.44 -6.33
N GLY A 52 0.67 -6.54 -5.59
CA GLY A 52 2.05 -6.76 -5.15
C GLY A 52 3.09 -6.56 -6.24
N ASP A 53 2.73 -6.04 -7.42
CA ASP A 53 3.68 -5.73 -8.50
C ASP A 53 4.60 -4.55 -8.18
N ARG A 54 4.18 -3.68 -7.26
CA ARG A 54 4.95 -2.60 -6.66
C ARG A 54 4.92 -2.76 -5.15
N LEU A 55 5.98 -3.31 -4.57
CA LEU A 55 6.15 -3.44 -3.12
C LEU A 55 7.39 -2.68 -2.65
N ASN A 56 7.23 -1.91 -1.59
CA ASN A 56 8.30 -1.20 -0.92
C ASN A 56 8.47 -1.77 0.48
N PHE A 57 9.68 -2.25 0.79
CA PHE A 57 10.02 -2.74 2.11
C PHE A 57 10.26 -1.57 3.06
N VAL A 58 9.63 -1.63 4.24
CA VAL A 58 9.78 -0.61 5.29
C VAL A 58 10.77 -1.07 6.35
N GLY A 59 10.57 -2.28 6.90
CA GLY A 59 11.37 -2.78 8.01
C GLY A 59 10.92 -4.15 8.51
N ARG A 60 11.68 -4.72 9.44
CA ARG A 60 11.41 -6.00 10.12
C ARG A 60 11.87 -5.92 11.57
N ASN A 61 11.29 -6.74 12.45
CA ASN A 61 11.85 -6.94 13.80
C ASN A 61 13.15 -7.74 13.77
N GLU A 62 13.73 -8.00 14.94
CA GLU A 62 15.06 -8.58 15.07
C GLU A 62 15.18 -10.02 14.53
N TYR A 63 16.44 -10.46 14.39
CA TYR A 63 16.75 -11.86 14.09
C TYR A 63 16.91 -12.66 15.38
N GLY A 64 16.67 -13.96 15.29
CA GLY A 64 16.85 -14.90 16.38
C GLY A 64 15.59 -15.10 17.20
N PRO A 65 15.61 -16.11 18.11
CA PRO A 65 14.43 -16.51 18.90
C PRO A 65 14.18 -15.62 20.12
N ASN A 66 15.01 -14.61 20.37
CA ASN A 66 14.91 -13.74 21.54
C ASN A 66 14.77 -12.27 21.11
N GLY A 67 13.87 -11.55 21.79
CA GLY A 67 13.71 -10.11 21.60
C GLY A 67 14.90 -9.31 22.14
N SER A 68 15.16 -8.14 21.56
CA SER A 68 16.30 -7.29 21.93
C SER A 68 16.21 -6.73 23.35
N THR A 69 14.99 -6.51 23.87
CA THR A 69 14.75 -5.80 25.13
C THR A 69 13.71 -6.44 26.05
N GLY A 70 12.95 -7.43 25.58
CA GLY A 70 12.00 -8.20 26.37
C GLY A 70 12.18 -9.68 26.09
N GLY A 71 11.84 -10.54 27.05
CA GLY A 71 12.23 -11.96 27.04
C GLY A 71 11.81 -12.77 25.80
N TYR A 72 10.97 -12.20 24.94
CA TYR A 72 10.50 -12.76 23.67
C TYR A 72 10.44 -11.68 22.58
N ASN A 73 10.51 -12.05 21.30
CA ASN A 73 10.47 -11.12 20.16
C ASN A 73 9.24 -10.21 20.15
N TRP A 74 8.09 -10.69 20.63
CA TRP A 74 6.86 -9.90 20.69
C TRP A 74 6.78 -8.94 21.89
N SER A 75 7.75 -8.95 22.81
CA SER A 75 7.63 -8.27 24.11
C SER A 75 7.61 -6.75 23.99
N HIS A 76 8.24 -6.22 22.94
CA HIS A 76 8.27 -4.79 22.61
C HIS A 76 7.94 -4.63 21.14
N ALA A 77 7.32 -3.50 20.79
CA ALA A 77 7.08 -3.14 19.41
C ALA A 77 8.17 -2.21 18.88
N GLU A 78 8.56 -2.39 17.62
CA GLU A 78 9.43 -1.47 16.91
C GLU A 78 8.60 -0.43 16.15
N THR A 79 9.21 0.74 15.97
CA THR A 79 8.59 1.87 15.26
C THR A 79 9.33 2.16 13.96
N TRP A 80 8.58 2.33 12.88
CA TRP A 80 9.08 2.67 11.55
C TRP A 80 8.44 3.96 11.05
N ASP A 81 9.28 4.90 10.62
CA ASP A 81 8.86 6.12 9.93
C ASP A 81 9.13 5.96 8.42
N PHE A 82 8.12 6.18 7.58
CA PHE A 82 8.22 5.99 6.13
C PHE A 82 7.22 6.87 5.37
N THR A 83 7.31 6.87 4.05
CA THR A 83 6.36 7.56 3.16
C THR A 83 5.69 6.56 2.24
N MET A 84 4.39 6.71 2.01
CA MET A 84 3.64 5.84 1.10
C MET A 84 2.56 6.60 0.33
N ASP A 85 2.07 6.02 -0.76
CA ASP A 85 0.90 6.56 -1.46
C ASP A 85 -0.38 6.24 -0.67
N SER A 86 -1.34 7.16 -0.61
CA SER A 86 -2.64 6.92 0.01
C SER A 86 -3.43 5.77 -0.63
N ASN A 87 -3.16 5.49 -1.90
CA ASN A 87 -3.76 4.40 -2.66
C ASN A 87 -2.99 3.07 -2.51
N ASP A 88 -1.89 3.03 -1.76
CA ASP A 88 -1.22 1.79 -1.43
C ASP A 88 -2.01 1.02 -0.37
N TYR A 89 -1.76 -0.29 -0.36
CA TYR A 89 -2.13 -1.23 0.68
C TYR A 89 -0.95 -1.39 1.63
N LEU A 90 -1.24 -1.63 2.92
CA LEU A 90 -0.22 -2.10 3.86
C LEU A 90 -0.19 -3.61 3.86
N TYR A 91 1.01 -4.15 4.00
CA TYR A 91 1.27 -5.58 4.08
C TYR A 91 2.13 -5.88 5.31
N VAL A 92 1.68 -6.82 6.13
CA VAL A 92 2.45 -7.35 7.26
C VAL A 92 2.68 -8.83 7.01
N VAL A 93 3.91 -9.18 6.64
CA VAL A 93 4.35 -10.56 6.41
C VAL A 93 4.82 -11.11 7.74
N VAL A 94 4.22 -12.19 8.24
CA VAL A 94 4.49 -12.72 9.57
C VAL A 94 4.86 -14.19 9.54
N TRP A 95 5.84 -14.56 10.35
CA TRP A 95 6.30 -15.94 10.51
C TRP A 95 6.87 -16.15 11.92
N ASP A 96 7.02 -17.41 12.27
CA ASP A 96 7.36 -17.87 13.61
C ASP A 96 8.52 -18.86 13.58
N ASP A 97 8.90 -19.30 14.78
CA ASP A 97 9.87 -20.34 15.07
C ASP A 97 9.27 -21.77 15.12
N ARG A 98 8.02 -21.94 14.69
CA ARG A 98 7.20 -23.17 14.74
C ARG A 98 6.79 -23.59 16.16
N SER A 99 6.63 -22.60 17.04
CA SER A 99 6.21 -22.80 18.42
C SER A 99 4.67 -22.87 18.58
N VAL A 100 4.20 -22.60 19.81
CA VAL A 100 2.88 -22.95 20.30
C VAL A 100 1.82 -21.93 19.92
N ASP A 101 2.13 -20.64 19.81
CA ASP A 101 1.16 -19.61 19.46
C ASP A 101 1.84 -18.53 18.64
N GLU A 102 1.04 -17.81 17.85
CA GLU A 102 1.55 -16.85 16.88
C GLU A 102 0.49 -15.77 16.67
N SER A 103 0.95 -14.52 16.61
CA SER A 103 0.09 -13.37 16.38
C SER A 103 0.94 -12.16 16.06
N TRP A 104 0.31 -11.10 15.56
CA TRP A 104 0.92 -9.78 15.53
C TRP A 104 -0.08 -8.74 16.01
N VAL A 105 0.44 -7.62 16.49
CA VAL A 105 -0.36 -6.48 16.93
C VAL A 105 0.34 -5.19 16.52
N GLY A 106 -0.42 -4.19 16.11
CA GLY A 106 0.17 -2.93 15.69
C GLY A 106 -0.81 -1.78 15.56
N GLU A 107 -0.25 -0.59 15.54
CA GLU A 107 -0.91 0.67 15.24
C GLU A 107 -0.15 1.43 14.16
N PHE A 108 -0.91 2.11 13.31
CA PHE A 108 -0.39 2.85 12.17
C PHE A 108 -1.02 4.24 12.18
N SER A 109 -0.19 5.26 11.97
CA SER A 109 -0.63 6.64 11.84
C SER A 109 -0.14 7.24 10.53
N PHE A 110 -1.01 7.96 9.85
CA PHE A 110 -0.76 8.58 8.57
C PHE A 110 -1.08 10.06 8.64
N LYS A 111 -0.20 10.88 8.09
CA LYS A 111 -0.39 12.33 7.96
C LYS A 111 -0.47 12.71 6.50
N ASP A 112 -1.53 13.41 6.15
CA ASP A 112 -1.67 14.02 4.83
C ASP A 112 -0.84 15.32 4.73
N LYS A 113 -0.89 15.96 3.56
CA LYS A 113 -0.19 17.23 3.27
C LYS A 113 -0.58 18.37 4.23
N ASP A 114 -1.78 18.31 4.79
CA ASP A 114 -2.36 19.32 5.68
C ASP A 114 -2.12 18.95 7.16
N SER A 115 -1.26 17.95 7.41
CA SER A 115 -0.92 17.42 8.75
C SER A 115 -2.09 16.79 9.51
N LYS A 116 -3.20 16.48 8.84
CA LYS A 116 -4.30 15.75 9.47
C LYS A 116 -3.88 14.30 9.67
N THR A 117 -4.13 13.78 10.86
CA THR A 117 -3.72 12.43 11.26
C THR A 117 -4.88 11.45 11.12
N TYR A 118 -4.60 10.30 10.53
CA TYR A 118 -5.50 9.16 10.35
C TYR A 118 -4.84 7.96 11.01
N ASN A 119 -5.62 7.13 11.71
CA ASN A 119 -5.09 5.97 12.43
C ASN A 119 -5.72 4.69 11.90
N LEU A 120 -4.92 3.64 11.84
CA LEU A 120 -5.34 2.28 11.53
C LEU A 120 -4.80 1.36 12.62
N LEU A 121 -5.63 0.44 13.09
CA LEU A 121 -5.26 -0.54 14.11
C LEU A 121 -5.25 -1.95 13.52
N SER A 122 -4.51 -2.87 14.12
CA SER A 122 -4.60 -4.30 13.82
C SER A 122 -5.96 -4.84 14.29
N LYS A 123 -6.97 -4.77 13.43
CA LYS A 123 -8.34 -5.24 13.72
C LYS A 123 -8.93 -6.09 12.58
N PRO A 124 -9.80 -7.07 12.88
CA PRO A 124 -10.40 -7.94 11.85
C PRO A 124 -11.22 -7.23 10.77
N ASP A 125 -11.76 -6.05 11.07
CA ASP A 125 -12.58 -5.27 10.14
C ASP A 125 -11.75 -4.63 9.03
N ALA A 126 -10.53 -4.18 9.31
CA ALA A 126 -9.65 -3.52 8.34
C ALA A 126 -8.66 -4.47 7.65
N TRP A 127 -8.42 -5.67 8.20
CA TRP A 127 -7.39 -6.59 7.73
C TRP A 127 -7.93 -7.92 7.20
N GLU A 128 -7.23 -8.44 6.20
CA GLU A 128 -7.38 -9.78 5.65
C GLU A 128 -6.02 -10.46 5.58
N TYR A 129 -6.00 -11.77 5.39
CA TYR A 129 -4.77 -12.53 5.31
C TYR A 129 -4.85 -13.67 4.31
N VAL A 130 -3.67 -14.18 3.97
CA VAL A 130 -3.48 -15.42 3.23
C VAL A 130 -2.30 -16.18 3.82
N ILE A 131 -2.42 -17.50 3.90
CA ILE A 131 -1.27 -18.39 4.16
C ILE A 131 -0.60 -18.65 2.82
N THR A 132 0.70 -18.46 2.74
CA THR A 132 1.43 -18.64 1.49
C THR A 132 1.33 -20.05 0.92
N GLN A 133 1.23 -20.13 -0.41
CA GLN A 133 1.09 -21.40 -1.13
C GLN A 133 2.44 -22.03 -1.44
N LYS A 134 3.45 -21.20 -1.75
CA LYS A 134 4.81 -21.60 -2.15
C LYS A 134 5.88 -21.03 -1.23
N GLY A 135 5.66 -19.86 -0.64
CA GLY A 135 6.56 -19.21 0.30
C GLY A 135 6.87 -20.11 1.49
N THR A 136 8.14 -20.24 1.85
CA THR A 136 8.56 -21.08 2.98
C THR A 136 8.79 -20.22 4.21
N ASN A 137 8.38 -20.69 5.39
CA ASN A 137 8.68 -20.02 6.66
C ASN A 137 10.21 -19.76 6.74
N PRO A 138 10.67 -18.50 6.80
CA PRO A 138 12.09 -18.15 6.88
C PRO A 138 12.79 -18.63 8.16
N GLY A 139 12.03 -18.82 9.25
CA GLY A 139 12.55 -19.13 10.58
C GLY A 139 13.29 -17.96 11.24
N ASP A 140 13.90 -18.24 12.40
CA ASP A 140 14.47 -17.20 13.27
C ASP A 140 15.59 -16.36 12.64
N TRP A 141 16.39 -17.00 11.82
CA TRP A 141 17.55 -16.37 11.17
C TRP A 141 17.29 -16.06 9.70
N GLY A 142 16.08 -16.36 9.20
CA GLY A 142 15.70 -16.14 7.82
C GLY A 142 15.54 -14.67 7.50
N HIS A 143 15.84 -14.30 6.25
CA HIS A 143 15.54 -12.98 5.73
C HIS A 143 14.05 -12.84 5.40
N THR A 144 13.55 -11.61 5.43
CA THR A 144 12.20 -11.31 4.95
C THR A 144 12.06 -11.77 3.50
N PRO A 145 10.94 -12.40 3.10
CA PRO A 145 10.70 -12.81 1.72
C PRO A 145 10.86 -11.65 0.73
N GLY A 146 11.45 -11.94 -0.44
CA GLY A 146 11.70 -10.93 -1.47
C GLY A 146 10.45 -10.54 -2.26
N ASN A 147 10.48 -9.34 -2.87
CA ASN A 147 9.33 -8.79 -3.61
C ASN A 147 8.79 -9.72 -4.72
N ALA A 148 9.66 -10.46 -5.43
CA ALA A 148 9.21 -11.36 -6.49
C ALA A 148 8.36 -12.53 -5.95
N GLU A 149 8.73 -13.06 -4.79
CA GLU A 149 7.96 -14.10 -4.11
C GLU A 149 6.65 -13.55 -3.56
N LEU A 150 6.71 -12.41 -2.86
CA LEU A 150 5.53 -11.75 -2.31
C LEU A 150 4.52 -11.35 -3.41
N ASN A 151 4.97 -10.80 -4.52
CA ASN A 151 4.12 -10.49 -5.68
C ASN A 151 3.37 -11.75 -6.16
N TRP A 152 4.09 -12.87 -6.31
CA TRP A 152 3.45 -14.12 -6.73
C TRP A 152 2.39 -14.58 -5.73
N GLU A 153 2.68 -14.55 -4.43
CA GLU A 153 1.72 -14.93 -3.39
C GLU A 153 0.51 -14.00 -3.36
N ILE A 154 0.71 -12.68 -3.40
CA ILE A 154 -0.35 -11.65 -3.34
C ILE A 154 -1.26 -11.73 -4.57
N SER A 155 -0.69 -11.86 -5.76
CA SER A 155 -1.45 -11.94 -7.02
C SER A 155 -2.27 -13.23 -7.16
N ASN A 156 -1.92 -14.29 -6.44
CA ASN A 156 -2.62 -15.57 -6.43
C ASN A 156 -3.38 -15.83 -5.12
N ALA A 157 -3.45 -14.84 -4.23
CA ALA A 157 -4.02 -15.00 -2.91
C ALA A 157 -5.55 -15.11 -2.97
N ASN A 158 -6.08 -16.06 -2.21
CA ASN A 158 -7.49 -16.11 -1.85
C ASN A 158 -7.62 -15.51 -0.44
N TRP A 159 -7.82 -14.20 -0.37
CA TRP A 159 -7.82 -13.44 0.88
C TRP A 159 -9.01 -13.83 1.78
N ILE A 160 -8.74 -13.96 3.08
CA ILE A 160 -9.73 -14.29 4.11
C ILE A 160 -9.69 -13.21 5.19
N SER A 161 -10.84 -12.81 5.72
CA SER A 161 -10.91 -11.87 6.84
C SER A 161 -10.03 -12.30 8.00
N ALA A 162 -9.24 -11.36 8.55
CA ALA A 162 -8.42 -11.59 9.73
C ALA A 162 -9.28 -11.99 10.93
N ARG A 163 -8.63 -12.65 11.89
CA ARG A 163 -9.29 -13.14 13.12
C ARG A 163 -8.58 -12.57 14.33
N SER A 164 -9.36 -12.05 15.27
CA SER A 164 -8.85 -11.57 16.54
C SER A 164 -8.59 -12.72 17.50
N ARG A 165 -7.51 -12.61 18.27
CA ARG A 165 -7.21 -13.42 19.47
C ARG A 165 -7.60 -12.70 20.75
N GLY A 166 -7.85 -11.38 20.68
CA GLY A 166 -8.17 -10.53 21.82
C GLY A 166 -7.49 -9.16 21.74
N LEU A 167 -7.83 -8.29 22.69
CA LEU A 167 -7.31 -6.93 22.79
C LEU A 167 -5.89 -6.88 23.36
N ASN A 168 -5.17 -5.81 23.05
CA ASN A 168 -3.89 -5.46 23.67
C ASN A 168 -4.04 -4.79 25.06
N ASP A 169 -5.02 -5.23 25.85
CA ASP A 169 -5.35 -4.66 27.16
C ASP A 169 -4.68 -5.39 28.34
N GLY A 170 -3.90 -6.44 28.04
CA GLY A 170 -3.26 -7.32 29.04
C GLY A 170 -4.01 -8.62 29.31
N SER A 171 -5.21 -8.80 28.75
CA SER A 171 -6.02 -10.02 28.97
C SER A 171 -5.68 -11.15 27.99
N THR A 172 -5.13 -10.84 26.81
CA THR A 172 -4.84 -11.82 25.77
C THR A 172 -3.55 -12.57 26.07
N ARG A 173 -3.64 -13.88 26.34
CA ARG A 173 -2.49 -14.75 26.58
C ARG A 173 -2.01 -15.43 25.29
N PRO A 174 -0.69 -15.72 25.16
CA PRO A 174 0.38 -15.51 26.15
C PRO A 174 0.95 -14.08 26.18
N TRP A 175 0.61 -13.24 25.19
CA TRP A 175 1.30 -11.97 24.91
C TRP A 175 1.12 -10.87 25.97
N GLY A 176 0.01 -10.86 26.69
CA GLY A 176 -0.29 -9.84 27.69
C GLY A 176 -0.51 -8.47 27.05
N ARG A 177 0.21 -7.45 27.52
CA ARG A 177 0.12 -6.07 27.03
C ARG A 177 1.44 -5.64 26.42
N ILE A 178 1.40 -5.20 25.17
CA ILE A 178 2.50 -4.51 24.49
C ILE A 178 2.32 -3.01 24.72
N SER A 179 3.20 -2.41 25.52
CA SER A 179 3.00 -1.06 26.06
C SER A 179 3.02 0.06 25.01
N GLU A 180 3.73 -0.18 23.92
CA GLU A 180 4.01 0.73 22.81
C GLU A 180 2.87 0.79 21.80
N VAL A 181 1.92 -0.15 21.86
CA VAL A 181 0.73 -0.20 21.00
C VAL A 181 -0.50 0.10 21.86
N THR A 182 -1.46 0.84 21.31
CA THR A 182 -2.72 1.12 22.02
C THR A 182 -3.45 -0.14 22.46
N GLN A 183 -4.17 -0.06 23.59
CA GLN A 183 -4.99 -1.16 24.10
C GLN A 183 -6.17 -1.51 23.20
N ALA A 184 -6.55 -0.58 22.30
CA ALA A 184 -7.63 -0.77 21.34
C ALA A 184 -7.20 -1.61 20.13
N ALA A 185 -5.92 -1.89 19.94
CA ALA A 185 -5.43 -2.80 18.92
C ALA A 185 -5.73 -4.24 19.33
N GLU A 186 -5.88 -5.13 18.35
CA GLU A 186 -6.14 -6.55 18.59
C GLU A 186 -4.99 -7.39 18.07
N PHE A 187 -4.69 -8.47 18.80
CA PHE A 187 -3.80 -9.52 18.36
C PHE A 187 -4.46 -10.27 17.21
N LEU A 188 -3.92 -10.15 15.99
CA LEU A 188 -4.46 -10.84 14.83
C LEU A 188 -3.79 -12.21 14.68
N ASN A 189 -4.62 -13.24 14.58
CA ASN A 189 -4.17 -14.62 14.53
C ASN A 189 -3.48 -14.93 13.21
N THR A 190 -2.24 -15.39 13.26
CA THR A 190 -1.58 -16.04 12.12
C THR A 190 -2.06 -17.49 12.14
N THR A 191 -2.89 -17.89 11.19
CA THR A 191 -3.31 -19.30 11.12
C THR A 191 -2.20 -20.06 10.42
N THR A 192 -1.42 -20.81 11.16
CA THR A 192 -0.46 -21.70 10.56
C THR A 192 -1.01 -23.11 10.58
N ASN A 193 -1.42 -23.50 9.37
CA ASN A 193 -2.08 -24.71 8.92
C ASN A 193 -3.55 -24.97 9.32
N SER A 194 -4.24 -25.61 8.39
CA SER A 194 -5.61 -26.11 8.51
C SER A 194 -5.72 -27.43 9.28
N SER A 195 -4.58 -28.03 9.65
CA SER A 195 -4.49 -29.32 10.35
C SER A 195 -4.43 -29.19 11.88
N GLY A 196 -4.13 -28.00 12.41
CA GLY A 196 -4.01 -27.74 13.84
C GLY A 196 -2.71 -28.24 14.49
N ASP A 197 -1.80 -28.89 13.75
CA ASP A 197 -0.47 -29.30 14.25
C ASP A 197 0.57 -28.24 13.92
N LYS A 198 0.76 -27.29 14.84
CA LYS A 198 1.60 -26.10 14.66
C LYS A 198 3.08 -26.39 14.33
N ARG A 199 3.56 -27.63 14.55
CA ARG A 199 4.93 -28.06 14.19
C ARG A 199 5.16 -28.20 12.69
N ASP A 200 4.08 -28.32 11.91
CA ASP A 200 4.14 -28.40 10.44
C ASP A 200 4.06 -27.02 9.78
N ASN A 201 4.26 -25.97 10.55
CA ASN A 201 4.21 -24.62 10.04
C ASN A 201 5.44 -24.27 9.18
N ASN A 202 5.35 -24.66 7.92
CA ASN A 202 6.37 -24.42 6.91
C ASN A 202 6.05 -23.22 6.02
N ARG A 203 5.03 -22.41 6.35
CA ARG A 203 4.54 -21.29 5.55
C ARG A 203 4.53 -20.03 6.40
N TYR A 204 4.69 -18.88 5.77
CA TYR A 204 4.43 -17.60 6.43
C TYR A 204 3.04 -17.09 6.02
N THR A 205 2.50 -16.16 6.81
CA THR A 205 1.20 -15.52 6.56
C THR A 205 1.44 -14.10 6.05
N ILE A 206 0.65 -13.66 5.07
CA ILE A 206 0.65 -12.27 4.61
C ILE A 206 -0.67 -11.66 5.06
N PHE A 207 -0.61 -10.60 5.85
CA PHE A 207 -1.74 -9.73 6.13
C PHE A 207 -1.74 -8.55 5.19
N ARG A 208 -2.92 -8.10 4.80
CA ARG A 208 -3.13 -6.90 3.99
C ARG A 208 -4.32 -6.10 4.51
N THR A 209 -4.31 -4.79 4.35
CA THR A 209 -5.54 -3.99 4.46
C THR A 209 -6.57 -4.44 3.42
N LYS A 210 -7.85 -4.48 3.76
CA LYS A 210 -8.91 -4.93 2.81
C LYS A 210 -9.08 -3.99 1.63
N LEU A 211 -8.85 -2.70 1.86
CA LEU A 211 -8.87 -1.64 0.87
C LEU A 211 -7.55 -0.85 0.94
N THR A 212 -7.44 0.19 0.11
CA THR A 212 -6.32 1.12 0.20
C THR A 212 -6.27 1.78 1.58
N VAL A 213 -5.11 2.30 1.98
CA VAL A 213 -4.98 3.03 3.26
C VAL A 213 -5.95 4.20 3.33
N ALA A 214 -6.14 4.94 2.24
CA ALA A 214 -7.12 6.02 2.19
C ALA A 214 -8.52 5.53 2.53
N ASP A 215 -8.96 4.44 1.91
CA ASP A 215 -10.31 3.91 2.09
C ASP A 215 -10.52 3.33 3.49
N VAL A 216 -9.57 2.55 4.02
CA VAL A 216 -9.73 1.93 5.36
C VAL A 216 -9.62 2.92 6.52
N THR A 217 -9.13 4.14 6.26
CA THR A 217 -9.01 5.21 7.27
C THR A 217 -9.98 6.36 7.07
N ASP A 218 -10.94 6.22 6.15
CA ASP A 218 -11.89 7.26 5.76
C ASP A 218 -11.19 8.59 5.37
N MET A 219 -10.02 8.49 4.75
CA MET A 219 -9.30 9.64 4.21
C MET A 219 -10.05 10.18 2.99
N PRO A 220 -10.25 11.50 2.86
CA PRO A 220 -10.86 12.03 1.65
C PRO A 220 -9.98 11.72 0.43
N PRO A 221 -10.58 11.47 -0.75
CA PRO A 221 -9.80 11.27 -1.96
C PRO A 221 -8.92 12.49 -2.20
N ALA A 222 -7.70 12.25 -2.72
CA ALA A 222 -6.80 13.32 -3.10
C ALA A 222 -7.55 14.30 -4.03
N GLU A 223 -7.59 15.57 -3.64
CA GLU A 223 -8.22 16.59 -4.48
C GLU A 223 -7.56 16.56 -5.86
N SER A 224 -8.37 16.31 -6.90
CA SER A 224 -7.89 16.45 -8.27
C SER A 224 -7.48 17.90 -8.45
N VAL A 225 -6.18 18.17 -8.56
CA VAL A 225 -5.68 19.51 -8.86
C VAL A 225 -6.35 19.94 -10.16
N PRO A 226 -7.17 21.02 -10.18
CA PRO A 226 -7.80 21.47 -11.39
C PRO A 226 -6.71 21.74 -12.41
N GLU A 227 -6.84 21.16 -13.61
CA GLU A 227 -5.89 21.46 -14.68
C GLU A 227 -5.78 22.97 -14.81
N PRO A 228 -4.56 23.53 -14.84
CA PRO A 228 -4.43 24.97 -14.92
C PRO A 228 -5.16 25.42 -16.18
N ALA A 229 -6.12 26.34 -16.03
CA ALA A 229 -6.96 26.85 -17.12
C ALA A 229 -6.15 27.36 -18.33
N SER A 230 -4.83 27.57 -18.16
CA SER A 230 -3.87 27.82 -19.22
C SER A 230 -3.76 26.72 -20.28
N ALA A 231 -4.02 25.44 -19.98
CA ALA A 231 -4.01 24.39 -21.00
C ALA A 231 -5.18 24.56 -21.99
N ALA A 232 -6.39 24.78 -21.48
CA ALA A 232 -7.55 25.16 -22.28
C ALA A 232 -7.39 26.55 -22.93
N GLY A 233 -6.76 27.50 -22.22
CA GLY A 233 -6.44 28.83 -22.72
C GLY A 233 -5.45 28.81 -23.89
N LEU A 234 -4.41 27.98 -23.83
CA LEU A 234 -3.43 27.78 -24.91
C LEU A 234 -4.09 27.14 -26.14
N LEU A 235 -5.00 26.17 -25.93
CA LEU A 235 -5.80 25.59 -27.01
C LEU A 235 -6.72 26.63 -27.66
N ALA A 236 -7.39 27.46 -26.86
CA ALA A 236 -8.25 28.53 -27.36
C ALA A 236 -7.47 29.59 -28.16
N LEU A 237 -6.31 30.02 -27.64
CA LEU A 237 -5.43 30.96 -28.33
C LEU A 237 -4.87 30.36 -29.64
N GLY A 238 -4.48 29.08 -29.62
CA GLY A 238 -4.06 28.36 -30.81
C GLY A 238 -5.15 28.31 -31.89
N ALA A 239 -6.39 28.04 -31.51
CA ALA A 239 -7.54 28.00 -32.43
C ALA A 239 -7.84 29.38 -33.04
N VAL A 240 -7.79 30.44 -32.24
CA VAL A 240 -7.98 31.83 -32.71
C VAL A 240 -6.86 32.25 -33.67
N GLY A 241 -5.60 31.87 -33.37
CA GLY A 241 -4.46 32.09 -34.26
C GLY A 241 -4.62 31.41 -35.61
N ALA A 242 -5.02 30.14 -35.61
CA ALA A 242 -5.25 29.36 -36.83
C ALA A 242 -6.41 29.94 -37.69
N TYR A 243 -7.52 30.34 -37.05
CA TYR A 243 -8.64 30.98 -37.74
C TYR A 243 -8.23 32.31 -38.39
N SER A 244 -7.46 33.13 -37.67
CA SER A 244 -6.97 34.42 -38.14
C SER A 244 -6.03 34.30 -39.35
N ALA A 245 -5.14 33.31 -39.35
CA ALA A 245 -4.27 33.01 -40.49
C ALA A 245 -5.05 32.58 -41.74
N ARG A 246 -6.11 31.77 -41.55
CA ARG A 246 -6.98 31.29 -42.64
C ARG A 246 -7.72 32.44 -43.34
N LYS A 247 -8.24 33.41 -42.56
CA LYS A 247 -8.99 34.56 -43.10
C LYS A 247 -8.11 35.54 -43.88
N ARG A 248 -6.82 35.71 -43.53
CA ARG A 248 -5.89 36.56 -44.29
C ARG A 248 -5.56 35.98 -45.66
N LYS A 249 -5.44 34.65 -45.77
CA LYS A 249 -5.12 33.98 -47.03
C LYS A 249 -6.24 34.10 -48.06
N ALA A 250 -7.50 34.01 -47.62
CA ALA A 250 -8.68 34.15 -48.49
C ALA A 250 -8.95 35.56 -49.02
N LYS A 251 -8.25 36.60 -48.52
CA LYS A 251 -8.34 37.98 -49.04
C LYS A 251 -7.20 38.35 -49.99
N ALA A 252 -6.19 37.49 -50.13
CA ALA A 252 -5.02 37.71 -50.98
C ALA A 252 -5.11 36.97 -52.33
N GLU A 253 -6.23 36.28 -52.57
CA GLU A 253 -6.68 35.73 -53.86
C GLU A 253 -7.81 36.60 -54.40
#